data_AF-A0AAU0HCY1-F1
#
_entry.id   AF-A0AAU0HCY1-F1
#
_cell.length_a   1.000
_cell.length_b   1.000
_cell.length_c   1.000
_cell.angle_alpha   90.00
_cell.angle_beta   90.00
_cell.angle_gamma   90.00
#
_symmetry.space_group_name_H-M   'P 1'
#
loop_
_entity.id
_entity.type
_entity.pdbx_description
1 polymer ?
#
loop_
_entity_poly.entity_id
_entity_poly.type
_entity_poly.pdbx_seq_one_letter_code
_entity_poly.pdbx_strand_id
1 'polypeptide(L)'
;MHVFAAGDTYHYWENIVPILRSIGGELHAGLVSLDDQEHADSPSADDIKLLIKPQTGLDADELEHWLGGSHDAHAMLFYLPADLYVASAMSRAIDPQLAVQSWISAARTILDTRLKRRSHTTLFNAVEAVKARDAWLEAIERIFGVGYQTPQTDGSTIFHPDLIYLALARQHLAANKHVYETEGQLEANRIPVSPSIPDISADRLSEAARKYHSTSSELRVAESRIADLTEELSDTQTALDKARKQISDTQAIADAHMMMAGKIKRAAMAEADLLSQLKESNALCEEYYFKTVDLEATASILEGSAQKLKAEVERQRHIVMEMQNSSSWKASVPLRLLGRLLRKLKTLSPSEYRKILQISRSAVFDGTWYSERYQDVPKGGIRPATHYFRFGAQELRAAGPNFSTREYLKANPDVVESGINPVLHYEKYGRAENRHIYEA
;
A
#
# COMPACT_ATOMS: atom_id res chain seq x y z
N MET A 1 -21.48 31.20 -60.96
CA MET A 1 -20.76 31.41 -59.66
C MET A 1 -20.58 30.07 -58.99
N HIS A 2 -19.44 29.78 -58.37
CA HIS A 2 -19.24 28.53 -57.63
C HIS A 2 -19.19 28.82 -56.12
N VAL A 3 -19.72 27.93 -55.30
CA VAL A 3 -19.62 28.06 -53.84
C VAL A 3 -19.00 26.80 -53.28
N PHE A 4 -17.87 26.95 -52.60
CA PHE A 4 -17.14 25.87 -51.95
C PHE A 4 -17.12 26.10 -50.45
N ALA A 5 -17.53 25.07 -49.74
CA ALA A 5 -17.61 25.05 -48.30
C ALA A 5 -16.57 24.08 -47.74
N ALA A 6 -15.68 24.54 -46.86
CA ALA A 6 -14.90 23.62 -46.05
C ALA A 6 -15.59 23.42 -44.70
N GLY A 7 -16.06 22.20 -44.51
CA GLY A 7 -16.40 21.68 -43.20
C GLY A 7 -17.79 21.10 -43.13
N ASP A 8 -17.85 19.97 -42.44
CA ASP A 8 -19.05 19.18 -42.27
C ASP A 8 -19.79 19.61 -41.01
N THR A 9 -20.56 20.70 -41.12
CA THR A 9 -21.51 21.08 -40.09
C THR A 9 -22.86 21.34 -40.74
N TYR A 10 -23.58 20.24 -41.00
CA TYR A 10 -24.92 20.19 -41.59
C TYR A 10 -25.83 21.35 -41.08
N HIS A 11 -25.74 21.68 -39.79
CA HIS A 11 -26.55 22.73 -39.15
C HIS A 11 -26.16 24.19 -39.44
N TYR A 12 -24.89 24.50 -39.74
CA TYR A 12 -24.54 25.85 -40.21
C TYR A 12 -24.94 26.00 -41.69
N TRP A 13 -24.83 24.92 -42.45
CA TRP A 13 -25.27 24.86 -43.84
C TRP A 13 -26.80 24.95 -43.99
N GLU A 14 -27.59 24.38 -43.08
CA GLU A 14 -29.05 24.55 -43.06
C GLU A 14 -29.50 26.03 -43.06
N ASN A 15 -28.69 26.92 -42.49
CA ASN A 15 -28.99 28.37 -42.45
C ASN A 15 -28.46 29.13 -43.68
N ILE A 16 -27.34 28.69 -44.27
CA ILE A 16 -26.68 29.39 -45.39
C ILE A 16 -27.21 28.89 -46.75
N VAL A 17 -27.45 27.58 -46.90
CA VAL A 17 -27.82 26.92 -48.17
C VAL A 17 -29.13 27.45 -48.76
N PRO A 18 -30.22 27.65 -48.00
CA PRO A 18 -31.46 28.22 -48.56
C PRO A 18 -31.25 29.62 -49.15
N ILE A 19 -30.37 30.41 -48.53
CA ILE A 19 -30.01 31.75 -49.00
C ILE A 19 -29.21 31.65 -50.30
N LEU A 20 -28.21 30.77 -50.35
CA LEU A 20 -27.43 30.55 -51.57
C LEU A 20 -28.29 30.03 -52.73
N ARG A 21 -29.32 29.21 -52.46
CA ARG A 21 -30.31 28.80 -53.46
C ARG A 21 -31.14 29.99 -53.98
N SER A 22 -31.55 30.91 -53.10
CA SER A 22 -32.34 32.11 -53.49
C SER A 22 -31.60 33.06 -54.44
N ILE A 23 -30.27 32.95 -54.48
CA ILE A 23 -29.38 33.76 -55.33
C ILE A 23 -29.26 33.13 -56.75
N GLY A 24 -29.93 31.99 -57.02
CA GLY A 24 -29.97 31.34 -58.34
C GLY A 24 -29.12 30.07 -58.47
N GLY A 25 -28.87 29.35 -57.36
CA GLY A 25 -28.06 28.13 -57.37
C GLY A 25 -28.84 26.83 -57.47
N GLU A 26 -28.50 26.02 -58.47
CA GLU A 26 -28.79 24.59 -58.47
C GLU A 26 -27.80 23.84 -57.58
N LEU A 27 -28.33 22.95 -56.73
CA LEU A 27 -27.59 22.27 -55.70
C LEU A 27 -27.04 20.94 -56.25
N HIS A 28 -25.79 20.94 -56.72
CA HIS A 28 -25.07 19.69 -57.01
C HIS A 28 -24.46 19.13 -55.71
N ALA A 29 -25.30 18.56 -54.85
CA ALA A 29 -24.82 17.94 -53.62
C ALA A 29 -24.15 16.59 -53.87
N GLY A 30 -22.87 16.51 -53.52
CA GLY A 30 -22.19 15.25 -53.22
C GLY A 30 -22.48 14.74 -51.80
N LEU A 31 -23.72 14.89 -51.31
CA LEU A 31 -24.29 14.10 -50.18
C LEU A 31 -25.80 14.38 -50.01
N VAL A 32 -26.61 13.84 -50.92
CA VAL A 32 -27.93 13.28 -50.58
C VAL A 32 -27.86 11.83 -51.07
N SER A 33 -28.05 10.89 -50.14
CA SER A 33 -28.34 9.46 -50.29
C SER A 33 -27.77 8.68 -51.48
N LEU A 34 -27.20 7.50 -51.18
CA LEU A 34 -27.29 6.36 -52.11
C LEU A 34 -28.77 6.17 -52.47
N ASP A 35 -29.07 6.31 -53.76
CA ASP A 35 -30.35 6.12 -54.48
C ASP A 35 -30.66 7.40 -55.30
N ASP A 36 -30.69 7.24 -56.62
CA ASP A 36 -30.89 8.24 -57.68
C ASP A 36 -29.62 8.74 -58.38
N GLN A 37 -28.87 7.78 -58.94
CA GLN A 37 -28.09 7.97 -60.16
C GLN A 37 -29.01 7.70 -61.36
N GLU A 38 -29.74 8.69 -61.84
CA GLU A 38 -30.17 8.70 -63.24
C GLU A 38 -30.52 10.12 -63.70
N HIS A 39 -29.79 10.56 -64.73
CA HIS A 39 -30.02 11.73 -65.60
C HIS A 39 -29.56 13.10 -65.09
N ALA A 40 -28.47 13.60 -65.68
CA ALA A 40 -28.30 15.02 -65.94
C ALA A 40 -27.41 15.22 -67.17
N ASP A 41 -28.02 15.71 -68.24
CA ASP A 41 -27.36 16.27 -69.43
C ASP A 41 -26.41 17.43 -69.05
N SER A 42 -25.47 17.74 -69.95
CA SER A 42 -24.50 18.84 -69.80
C SER A 42 -25.17 20.20 -69.56
N PRO A 43 -24.87 20.95 -68.48
CA PRO A 43 -25.52 22.22 -68.19
C PRO A 43 -24.78 23.44 -68.75
N SER A 44 -25.54 24.53 -68.91
CA SER A 44 -25.18 25.80 -69.54
C SER A 44 -24.29 26.70 -68.67
N ALA A 45 -23.77 27.80 -69.23
CA ALA A 45 -22.71 28.63 -68.63
C ALA A 45 -23.16 29.56 -67.48
N ASP A 46 -24.47 29.71 -67.22
CA ASP A 46 -25.00 30.72 -66.28
C ASP A 46 -25.35 30.18 -64.88
N ASP A 47 -25.14 28.89 -64.60
CA ASP A 47 -25.64 28.24 -63.38
C ASP A 47 -24.70 28.42 -62.15
N ILE A 48 -25.26 28.74 -60.98
CA ILE A 48 -24.51 28.78 -59.71
C ILE A 48 -24.37 27.36 -59.16
N LYS A 49 -23.14 26.83 -59.08
CA LYS A 49 -22.88 25.46 -58.58
C LYS A 49 -22.42 25.49 -57.12
N LEU A 50 -23.15 24.80 -56.24
CA LEU A 50 -22.83 24.68 -54.82
C LEU A 50 -22.21 23.31 -54.51
N LEU A 51 -20.98 23.31 -54.01
CA LEU A 51 -20.28 22.10 -53.54
C LEU A 51 -20.07 22.16 -52.03
N ILE A 52 -20.69 21.23 -51.32
CA ILE A 52 -20.52 21.03 -49.87
C ILE A 52 -19.96 19.63 -49.68
N LYS A 53 -18.73 19.49 -49.16
CA LYS A 53 -18.11 18.18 -48.91
C LYS A 53 -18.10 17.84 -47.41
N PRO A 54 -18.81 16.77 -47.00
CA PRO A 54 -18.70 16.18 -45.67
C PRO A 54 -17.57 15.15 -45.63
N GLN A 55 -16.73 15.26 -44.60
CA GLN A 55 -15.72 14.28 -44.19
C GLN A 55 -14.53 14.08 -45.15
N THR A 56 -13.34 14.14 -44.56
CA THR A 56 -12.03 13.84 -45.19
C THR A 56 -11.64 14.75 -46.36
N GLY A 57 -11.16 15.95 -46.03
CA GLY A 57 -10.28 16.74 -46.90
C GLY A 57 -10.97 17.42 -48.08
N LEU A 58 -10.84 18.75 -48.14
CA LEU A 58 -11.00 19.46 -49.39
C LEU A 58 -9.74 19.15 -50.22
N ASP A 59 -9.85 18.32 -51.25
CA ASP A 59 -8.72 18.01 -52.13
C ASP A 59 -8.39 19.24 -52.97
N ALA A 60 -7.12 19.63 -52.97
CA ALA A 60 -6.62 20.77 -53.72
C ALA A 60 -6.76 20.54 -55.24
N ASP A 61 -6.56 19.29 -55.70
CA ASP A 61 -6.60 18.98 -57.12
C ASP A 61 -8.04 19.00 -57.67
N GLU A 62 -9.01 18.52 -56.88
CA GLU A 62 -10.43 18.64 -57.23
C GLU A 62 -10.88 20.09 -57.23
N LEU A 63 -10.49 20.88 -56.22
CA LEU A 63 -10.90 22.27 -56.14
C LEU A 63 -10.29 23.10 -57.28
N GLU A 64 -9.02 22.84 -57.65
CA GLU A 64 -8.40 23.44 -58.83
C GLU A 64 -9.05 22.97 -60.15
N HIS A 65 -9.45 21.70 -60.26
CA HIS A 65 -10.18 21.20 -61.42
C HIS A 65 -11.52 21.93 -61.61
N TRP A 66 -12.28 22.10 -60.53
CA TRP A 66 -13.55 22.82 -60.56
C TRP A 66 -13.39 24.31 -60.87
N LEU A 67 -12.36 24.96 -60.34
CA LEU A 67 -12.06 26.36 -60.66
C LEU A 67 -11.45 26.53 -62.06
N GLY A 68 -10.78 25.51 -62.60
CA GLY A 68 -10.14 25.52 -63.92
C GLY A 68 -11.12 25.45 -65.10
N GLY A 69 -12.31 24.90 -64.88
CA GLY A 69 -13.31 24.68 -65.94
C GLY A 69 -14.07 25.92 -66.42
N SER A 70 -14.00 27.06 -65.72
CA SER A 70 -14.72 28.28 -66.11
C SER A 70 -13.91 29.53 -65.73
N HIS A 71 -13.34 30.19 -66.74
CA HIS A 71 -12.44 31.34 -66.53
C HIS A 71 -13.15 32.56 -65.90
N ASP A 72 -14.47 32.65 -66.00
CA ASP A 72 -15.28 33.76 -65.46
C ASP A 72 -16.01 33.41 -64.14
N ALA A 73 -15.81 32.21 -63.60
CA ALA A 73 -16.55 31.79 -62.41
C ALA A 73 -15.88 32.30 -61.12
N HIS A 74 -16.60 33.14 -60.37
CA HIS A 74 -16.19 33.52 -59.02
C HIS A 74 -16.58 32.47 -57.99
N ALA A 75 -15.68 32.18 -57.05
CA ALA A 75 -15.83 31.18 -56.01
C ALA A 75 -15.99 31.79 -54.62
N MET A 76 -17.06 31.45 -53.91
CA MET A 76 -17.18 31.76 -52.48
C MET A 76 -16.61 30.59 -51.66
N LEU A 77 -15.59 30.84 -50.86
CA LEU A 77 -14.95 29.90 -49.97
C LEU A 77 -15.42 30.17 -48.53
N PHE A 78 -15.80 29.13 -47.80
CA PHE A 78 -16.20 29.25 -46.40
C PHE A 78 -15.33 28.37 -45.51
N TYR A 79 -15.00 28.89 -44.33
CA TYR A 79 -14.38 28.11 -43.27
C TYR A 79 -15.16 28.27 -41.97
N LEU A 80 -15.04 27.25 -41.12
CA LEU A 80 -15.50 27.28 -39.73
C LEU A 80 -14.28 27.45 -38.81
N PRO A 81 -14.37 28.27 -37.74
CA PRO A 81 -13.33 28.36 -36.73
C PRO A 81 -12.94 27.00 -36.17
N ALA A 82 -11.66 26.84 -35.81
CA ALA A 82 -11.09 25.55 -35.45
C ALA A 82 -11.77 24.94 -34.22
N ASP A 83 -12.10 25.76 -33.21
CA ASP A 83 -12.73 25.30 -31.97
C ASP A 83 -14.13 24.73 -32.22
N LEU A 84 -14.92 25.41 -33.04
CA LEU A 84 -16.26 24.97 -33.42
C LEU A 84 -16.23 23.74 -34.34
N TYR A 85 -15.28 23.68 -35.28
CA TYR A 85 -15.10 22.52 -36.14
C TYR A 85 -14.77 21.26 -35.33
N VAL A 86 -13.78 21.34 -34.45
CA VAL A 86 -13.35 20.21 -33.61
C VAL A 86 -14.46 19.83 -32.63
N ALA A 87 -15.13 20.81 -31.99
CA ALA A 87 -16.24 20.53 -31.09
C ALA A 87 -17.40 19.81 -31.80
N SER A 88 -17.74 20.21 -33.03
CA SER A 88 -18.77 19.54 -33.84
C SER A 88 -18.34 18.17 -34.38
N ALA A 89 -17.04 17.92 -34.53
CA ALA A 89 -16.53 16.60 -34.87
C ALA A 89 -16.63 15.66 -33.65
N MET A 90 -16.23 16.15 -32.47
CA MET A 90 -16.31 15.40 -31.21
C MET A 90 -17.74 15.05 -30.81
N SER A 91 -18.72 15.94 -31.05
CA SER A 91 -20.14 15.65 -30.79
C SER A 91 -20.68 14.51 -31.66
N ARG A 92 -19.96 14.12 -32.72
CA ARG A 92 -20.28 12.99 -33.61
C ARG A 92 -19.33 11.80 -33.41
N ALA A 93 -18.64 11.77 -32.28
CA ALA A 93 -17.67 10.73 -31.93
C ALA A 93 -16.49 10.60 -32.91
N ILE A 94 -16.10 11.68 -33.59
CA ILE A 94 -14.86 11.73 -34.37
C ILE A 94 -13.70 12.03 -33.41
N ASP A 95 -12.59 11.32 -33.59
CA ASP A 95 -11.36 11.53 -32.83
C ASP A 95 -10.87 12.99 -32.94
N PRO A 96 -10.57 13.69 -31.82
CA PRO A 96 -10.23 15.10 -31.85
C PRO A 96 -8.90 15.38 -32.56
N GLN A 97 -7.91 14.48 -32.48
CA GLN A 97 -6.64 14.65 -33.20
C GLN A 97 -6.85 14.53 -34.71
N LEU A 98 -7.64 13.54 -35.15
CA LEU A 98 -8.03 13.39 -36.54
C LEU A 98 -8.85 14.61 -37.05
N ALA A 99 -9.73 15.14 -36.21
CA ALA A 99 -10.52 16.33 -36.52
C ALA A 99 -9.62 17.57 -36.70
N VAL A 100 -8.63 17.76 -35.82
CA VAL A 100 -7.65 18.85 -35.94
C VAL A 100 -6.82 18.72 -37.22
N GLN A 101 -6.32 17.53 -37.55
CA GLN A 101 -5.56 17.30 -38.79
C GLN A 101 -6.40 17.58 -40.03
N SER A 102 -7.65 17.11 -40.03
CA SER A 102 -8.60 17.35 -41.11
C SER A 102 -8.89 18.84 -41.29
N TRP A 103 -9.07 19.57 -40.19
CA TRP A 103 -9.28 21.02 -40.22
C TRP A 103 -8.06 21.75 -40.79
N ILE A 104 -6.85 21.43 -40.33
CA ILE A 104 -5.60 22.06 -40.82
C ILE A 104 -5.46 21.82 -42.33
N SER A 105 -5.71 20.59 -42.79
CA SER A 105 -5.63 20.25 -44.21
C SER A 105 -6.61 21.08 -45.04
N ALA A 106 -7.87 21.13 -44.63
CA ALA A 106 -8.90 21.89 -45.35
C ALA A 106 -8.63 23.40 -45.32
N ALA A 107 -8.24 23.95 -44.16
CA ALA A 107 -7.89 25.35 -43.98
C ALA A 107 -6.73 25.78 -44.90
N ARG A 108 -5.70 24.94 -45.01
CA ARG A 108 -4.58 25.18 -45.93
C ARG A 108 -5.01 25.14 -47.39
N THR A 109 -5.81 24.14 -47.79
CA THR A 109 -6.33 24.08 -49.16
C THR A 109 -7.09 25.36 -49.51
N ILE A 110 -8.03 25.79 -48.65
CA ILE A 110 -8.80 27.04 -48.85
C ILE A 110 -7.87 28.24 -49.00
N LEU A 111 -6.91 28.37 -48.08
CA LEU A 111 -6.01 29.51 -48.04
C LEU A 111 -5.12 29.55 -49.29
N ASP A 112 -4.54 28.42 -49.67
CA ASP A 112 -3.71 28.31 -50.87
C ASP A 112 -4.50 28.66 -52.13
N THR A 113 -5.74 28.17 -52.26
CA THR A 113 -6.63 28.55 -53.36
C THR A 113 -6.94 30.05 -53.33
N ARG A 114 -7.29 30.60 -52.16
CA ARG A 114 -7.56 32.03 -51.98
C ARG A 114 -6.38 32.88 -52.40
N LEU A 115 -5.16 32.47 -52.06
CA LEU A 115 -3.93 33.17 -52.39
C LEU A 115 -3.58 33.06 -53.88
N LYS A 116 -3.76 31.88 -54.50
CA LYS A 116 -3.50 31.66 -55.93
C LYS A 116 -4.48 32.41 -56.83
N ARG A 117 -5.78 32.45 -56.47
CA ARG A 117 -6.85 33.04 -57.30
C ARG A 117 -7.55 34.20 -56.61
N ARG A 118 -6.79 35.19 -56.15
CA ARG A 118 -7.32 36.29 -55.31
C ARG A 118 -8.46 37.11 -55.95
N SER A 119 -8.47 37.27 -57.27
CA SER A 119 -9.51 38.04 -57.98
C SER A 119 -10.82 37.28 -58.19
N HIS A 120 -10.78 35.94 -58.13
CA HIS A 120 -11.91 35.07 -58.46
C HIS A 120 -12.37 34.24 -57.26
N THR A 121 -11.88 34.54 -56.06
CA THR A 121 -12.24 33.84 -54.83
C THR A 121 -12.59 34.85 -53.74
N THR A 122 -13.61 34.57 -52.95
CA THR A 122 -13.96 35.33 -51.76
C THR A 122 -14.02 34.40 -50.57
N LEU A 123 -13.32 34.74 -49.49
CA LEU A 123 -13.31 33.94 -48.26
C LEU A 123 -14.26 34.52 -47.20
N PHE A 124 -15.07 33.67 -46.59
CA PHE A 124 -16.02 34.03 -45.54
C PHE A 124 -15.84 33.14 -44.30
N ASN A 125 -16.05 33.74 -43.12
CA ASN A 125 -16.24 33.00 -41.88
C ASN A 125 -17.71 32.58 -41.77
N ALA A 126 -17.96 31.26 -41.72
CA ALA A 126 -19.31 30.71 -41.72
C ALA A 126 -20.14 31.16 -40.49
N VAL A 127 -19.50 31.37 -39.33
CA VAL A 127 -20.19 31.79 -38.10
C VAL A 127 -20.68 33.21 -38.21
N GLU A 128 -19.87 34.10 -38.77
CA GLU A 128 -20.27 35.49 -38.98
C GLU A 128 -21.35 35.61 -40.04
N ALA A 129 -21.25 34.83 -41.13
CA ALA A 129 -22.29 34.78 -42.15
C ALA A 129 -23.66 34.40 -41.58
N VAL A 130 -23.70 33.49 -40.59
CA VAL A 130 -24.95 33.12 -39.89
C VAL A 130 -25.38 34.18 -38.87
N LYS A 131 -24.45 34.69 -38.04
CA LYS A 131 -24.78 35.64 -36.95
C LYS A 131 -25.19 37.02 -37.46
N ALA A 132 -24.52 37.50 -38.51
CA ALA A 132 -24.73 38.82 -39.10
C ALA A 132 -25.31 38.66 -40.51
N ARG A 133 -26.38 37.87 -40.62
CA ARG A 133 -27.01 37.45 -41.87
C ARG A 133 -27.28 38.61 -42.83
N ASP A 134 -27.90 39.69 -42.34
CA ASP A 134 -28.28 40.83 -43.20
C ASP A 134 -27.05 41.57 -43.73
N ALA A 135 -26.05 41.81 -42.87
CA ALA A 135 -24.79 42.43 -43.27
C ALA A 135 -23.98 41.55 -44.24
N TRP A 136 -24.07 40.22 -44.09
CA TRP A 136 -23.43 39.27 -45.00
C TRP A 136 -24.11 39.29 -46.38
N LEU A 137 -25.45 39.35 -46.38
CA LEU A 137 -26.24 39.47 -47.59
C LEU A 137 -25.96 40.78 -48.36
N GLU A 138 -25.89 41.91 -47.65
CA GLU A 138 -25.45 43.19 -48.21
C GLU A 138 -24.03 43.11 -48.78
N ALA A 139 -23.11 42.43 -48.07
CA ALA A 139 -21.76 42.23 -48.56
C ALA A 139 -21.75 41.39 -49.86
N ILE A 140 -22.55 40.34 -49.95
CA ILE A 140 -22.70 39.53 -51.16
C ILE A 140 -23.27 40.34 -52.31
N GLU A 141 -24.37 41.08 -52.09
CA GLU A 141 -24.98 41.92 -53.11
C GLU A 141 -23.98 42.95 -53.63
N ARG A 142 -23.18 43.57 -52.75
CA ARG A 142 -22.14 44.53 -53.15
C ARG A 142 -21.02 43.88 -53.98
N ILE A 143 -20.62 42.66 -53.66
CA ILE A 143 -19.48 41.99 -54.32
C ILE A 143 -19.90 41.37 -55.65
N PHE A 144 -21.10 40.77 -55.68
CA PHE A 144 -21.55 39.93 -56.78
C PHE A 144 -22.65 40.57 -57.62
N GLY A 145 -23.27 41.66 -57.15
CA GLY A 145 -24.35 42.34 -57.86
C GLY A 145 -25.63 41.51 -57.98
N VAL A 146 -25.79 40.46 -57.16
CA VAL A 146 -26.94 39.55 -57.23
C VAL A 146 -27.93 39.91 -56.12
N GLY A 147 -29.16 40.22 -56.52
CA GLY A 147 -30.28 40.42 -55.59
C GLY A 147 -30.72 39.09 -54.99
N TYR A 148 -31.11 39.10 -53.72
CA TYR A 148 -31.53 37.92 -52.98
C TYR A 148 -32.97 38.09 -52.46
N GLN A 149 -33.69 36.98 -52.30
CA GLN A 149 -34.92 36.94 -51.52
C GLN A 149 -34.56 36.33 -50.16
N THR A 150 -34.90 36.98 -49.05
CA THR A 150 -34.70 36.42 -47.72
C THR A 150 -35.71 35.30 -47.49
N PRO A 151 -35.31 34.00 -47.48
CA PRO A 151 -36.23 32.96 -47.04
C PRO A 151 -36.60 33.20 -45.58
N GLN A 152 -37.90 33.10 -45.26
CA GLN A 152 -38.38 33.04 -43.87
C GLN A 152 -37.88 31.73 -43.27
N THR A 153 -36.69 31.76 -42.70
CA THR A 153 -36.20 30.69 -41.83
C THR A 153 -36.57 31.07 -40.40
N ASP A 154 -37.30 30.18 -39.71
CA ASP A 154 -37.45 30.26 -38.26
C ASP A 154 -36.03 30.28 -37.67
N GLY A 155 -35.59 31.44 -37.16
CA GLY A 155 -34.23 31.68 -36.67
C GLY A 155 -33.88 30.91 -35.39
N SER A 156 -34.53 29.77 -35.13
CA SER A 156 -34.55 29.12 -33.83
C SER A 156 -33.48 28.05 -33.61
N THR A 157 -32.68 27.68 -34.62
CA THR A 157 -31.74 26.56 -34.46
C THR A 157 -30.36 26.84 -35.04
N ILE A 158 -29.65 27.80 -34.44
CA ILE A 158 -28.19 27.86 -34.58
C ILE A 158 -27.62 26.76 -33.68
N PHE A 159 -27.12 25.68 -34.28
CA PHE A 159 -26.45 24.63 -33.52
C PHE A 159 -25.14 25.16 -32.93
N HIS A 160 -25.15 25.39 -31.62
CA HIS A 160 -23.93 25.53 -30.86
C HIS A 160 -23.52 24.15 -30.35
N PRO A 161 -22.31 23.66 -30.67
CA PRO A 161 -21.77 22.47 -30.04
C PRO A 161 -21.90 22.59 -28.52
N ASP A 162 -22.26 21.50 -27.86
CA ASP A 162 -22.46 21.48 -26.40
C ASP A 162 -21.25 22.11 -25.69
N LEU A 163 -21.48 22.91 -24.64
CA LEU A 163 -20.41 23.70 -24.01
C LEU A 163 -19.24 22.82 -23.53
N ILE A 164 -19.53 21.57 -23.19
CA ILE A 164 -18.55 20.55 -22.83
C ILE A 164 -17.63 20.24 -24.00
N TYR A 165 -18.17 19.99 -25.21
CA TYR A 165 -17.35 19.71 -26.39
C TYR A 165 -16.54 20.92 -26.83
N LEU A 166 -17.07 22.14 -26.66
CA LEU A 166 -16.32 23.37 -26.95
C LEU A 166 -15.12 23.54 -26.00
N ALA A 167 -15.31 23.29 -24.70
CA ALA A 167 -14.25 23.34 -23.71
C ALA A 167 -13.15 22.29 -24.00
N LEU A 168 -13.57 21.06 -24.31
CA LEU A 168 -12.64 19.97 -24.67
C LEU A 168 -11.89 20.27 -25.97
N ALA A 169 -12.57 20.77 -27.00
CA ALA A 169 -11.95 21.17 -28.26
C ALA A 169 -10.84 22.21 -28.04
N ARG A 170 -11.11 23.25 -27.25
CA ARG A 170 -10.11 24.28 -26.91
C ARG A 170 -8.91 23.71 -26.17
N GLN A 171 -9.12 22.75 -25.27
CA GLN A 171 -8.02 22.05 -24.61
C GLN A 171 -7.14 21.27 -25.61
N HIS A 172 -7.74 20.57 -26.57
CA HIS A 172 -7.01 19.87 -27.63
C HIS A 172 -6.27 20.84 -28.56
N LEU A 173 -6.83 22.03 -28.83
CA LEU A 173 -6.22 23.04 -29.68
C LEU A 173 -5.08 23.82 -29.03
N ALA A 174 -5.10 24.00 -27.70
CA ALA A 174 -4.07 24.74 -26.97
C ALA A 174 -2.64 24.23 -27.22
N ALA A 175 -2.49 22.94 -27.51
CA ALA A 175 -1.20 22.32 -27.80
C ALA A 175 -0.72 22.49 -29.25
N ASN A 176 -1.57 22.97 -30.16
CA ASN A 176 -1.28 22.99 -31.60
C ASN A 176 -1.10 24.41 -32.14
N LYS A 177 0.13 24.91 -32.07
CA LYS A 177 0.50 26.27 -32.53
C LYS A 177 0.10 26.54 -33.98
N HIS A 178 0.17 25.53 -34.86
CA HIS A 178 -0.16 25.67 -36.27
C HIS A 178 -1.63 25.96 -36.53
N VAL A 179 -2.53 25.56 -35.62
CA VAL A 179 -3.96 25.89 -35.76
C VAL A 179 -4.16 27.39 -35.66
N TYR A 180 -3.64 28.02 -34.60
CA TYR A 180 -3.74 29.47 -34.40
C TYR A 180 -3.07 30.28 -35.52
N GLU A 181 -1.91 29.82 -36.00
CA GLU A 181 -1.22 30.45 -37.13
C GLU A 181 -2.07 30.39 -38.41
N THR A 182 -2.68 29.23 -38.71
CA THR A 182 -3.51 29.04 -39.92
C THR A 182 -4.83 29.80 -39.81
N GLU A 183 -5.47 29.77 -38.65
CA GLU A 183 -6.72 30.49 -38.39
C GLU A 183 -6.52 32.01 -38.48
N GLY A 184 -5.43 32.53 -37.93
CA GLY A 184 -5.07 33.95 -38.08
C GLY A 184 -4.88 34.36 -39.54
N GLN A 185 -4.34 33.47 -40.38
CA GLN A 185 -4.21 33.73 -41.83
C GLN A 185 -5.56 33.71 -42.54
N LEU A 186 -6.47 32.81 -42.19
CA LEU A 186 -7.84 32.80 -42.71
C LEU A 186 -8.58 34.09 -42.32
N GLU A 187 -8.51 34.50 -41.05
CA GLU A 187 -9.10 35.74 -40.53
C GLU A 187 -8.55 36.98 -41.25
N ALA A 188 -7.27 37.01 -41.59
CA ALA A 188 -6.67 38.14 -42.32
C ALA A 188 -7.07 38.20 -43.80
N ASN A 189 -7.52 37.09 -44.41
CA ASN A 189 -7.84 37.01 -45.85
C ASN A 189 -9.35 36.95 -46.14
N ARG A 190 -10.19 36.93 -45.10
CA ARG A 190 -11.65 36.93 -45.24
C ARG A 190 -12.21 38.30 -45.55
N ILE A 191 -13.46 38.33 -46.00
CA ILE A 191 -14.25 39.56 -46.04
C ILE A 191 -14.89 39.79 -44.67
N PRO A 192 -14.70 40.99 -44.07
CA PRO A 192 -15.37 41.33 -42.83
C PRO A 192 -16.86 41.50 -43.09
N VAL A 193 -17.67 40.69 -42.41
CA VAL A 193 -19.11 40.89 -42.30
C VAL A 193 -19.32 41.83 -41.11
N SER A 194 -19.08 43.11 -41.31
CA SER A 194 -19.43 44.11 -40.31
C SER A 194 -20.79 44.69 -40.66
N PRO A 195 -21.73 44.81 -39.70
CA PRO A 195 -22.88 45.68 -39.90
C PRO A 195 -22.37 47.06 -40.28
N SER A 196 -23.09 47.74 -41.17
CA SER A 196 -22.92 49.15 -41.47
C SER A 196 -22.72 49.89 -40.15
N ILE A 197 -21.51 50.40 -39.94
CA ILE A 197 -21.17 51.14 -38.73
C ILE A 197 -22.20 52.28 -38.68
N PRO A 198 -23.04 52.38 -37.63
CA PRO A 198 -23.93 53.53 -37.50
C PRO A 198 -23.09 54.79 -37.64
N ASP A 199 -23.65 55.90 -38.11
CA ASP A 199 -22.94 57.17 -38.10
C ASP A 199 -22.64 57.58 -36.63
N ILE A 200 -21.53 57.07 -36.10
CA ILE A 200 -21.10 57.28 -34.73
C ILE A 200 -20.39 58.63 -34.75
N SER A 201 -21.08 59.66 -34.28
CA SER A 201 -20.52 61.00 -34.09
C SER A 201 -19.13 60.92 -33.45
N ALA A 202 -18.20 61.78 -33.88
CA ALA A 202 -16.84 61.84 -33.36
C ALA A 202 -16.76 61.92 -31.82
N ASP A 203 -17.77 62.51 -31.17
CA ASP A 203 -17.88 62.59 -29.71
C ASP A 203 -18.08 61.22 -29.04
N ARG A 204 -18.93 60.36 -29.61
CA ARG A 204 -19.16 58.99 -29.11
C ARG A 204 -17.94 58.09 -29.28
N LEU A 205 -17.22 58.24 -30.39
CA LEU A 205 -15.93 57.56 -30.61
C LEU A 205 -14.88 58.05 -29.60
N SER A 206 -14.84 59.35 -29.34
CA SER A 206 -13.92 59.95 -28.37
C SER A 206 -14.22 59.49 -26.93
N GLU A 207 -15.49 59.39 -26.57
CA GLU A 207 -15.93 58.89 -25.27
C GLU A 207 -15.63 57.39 -25.09
N ALA A 208 -15.92 56.58 -26.11
CA ALA A 208 -15.57 55.16 -26.13
C ALA A 208 -14.05 54.94 -26.06
N ALA A 209 -13.26 55.75 -26.78
CA ALA A 209 -11.80 55.68 -26.73
C ALA A 209 -11.25 56.06 -25.35
N ARG A 210 -11.78 57.11 -24.69
CA ARG A 210 -11.40 57.45 -23.31
C ARG A 210 -11.77 56.34 -22.33
N LYS A 211 -12.96 55.76 -22.47
CA LYS A 211 -13.41 54.64 -21.63
C LYS A 211 -12.52 53.42 -21.82
N TYR A 212 -12.21 53.07 -23.07
CA TYR A 212 -11.26 52.00 -23.40
C TYR A 212 -9.89 52.25 -22.77
N HIS A 213 -9.36 53.47 -22.87
CA HIS A 213 -8.06 53.82 -22.30
C HIS A 213 -8.06 53.72 -20.77
N SER A 214 -9.13 54.19 -20.11
CA SER A 214 -9.31 54.06 -18.65
C SER A 214 -9.34 52.60 -18.24
N THR A 215 -10.22 51.80 -18.86
CA THR A 215 -10.38 50.39 -18.51
C THR A 215 -9.14 49.57 -18.84
N SER A 216 -8.45 49.87 -19.95
CA SER A 216 -7.18 49.22 -20.29
C SER A 216 -6.08 49.60 -19.29
N SER A 217 -6.07 50.83 -18.79
CA SER A 217 -5.13 51.25 -17.74
C SER A 217 -5.42 50.56 -16.41
N GLU A 218 -6.69 50.43 -16.02
CA GLU A 218 -7.12 49.70 -14.82
C GLU A 218 -6.78 48.21 -14.91
N LEU A 219 -7.01 47.61 -16.08
CA LEU A 219 -6.66 46.22 -16.34
C LEU A 219 -5.15 46.00 -16.19
N ARG A 220 -4.33 46.89 -16.74
CA ARG A 220 -2.86 46.81 -16.62
C ARG A 220 -2.38 46.90 -15.17
N VAL A 221 -3.03 47.73 -14.36
CA VAL A 221 -2.75 47.83 -12.92
C VAL A 221 -3.17 46.55 -12.20
N ALA A 222 -4.34 46.00 -12.53
CA ALA A 222 -4.80 44.73 -11.96
C ALA A 222 -3.89 43.56 -12.34
N GLU A 223 -3.43 43.48 -13.59
CA GLU A 223 -2.47 42.49 -14.07
C GLU A 223 -1.13 42.58 -13.32
N SER A 224 -0.61 43.79 -13.12
CA SER A 224 0.59 44.00 -12.29
C SER A 224 0.36 43.51 -10.86
N ARG A 225 -0.81 43.82 -10.27
CA ARG A 225 -1.12 43.39 -8.91
C ARG A 225 -1.24 41.86 -8.79
N ILE A 226 -1.77 41.20 -9.81
CA ILE A 226 -1.83 39.73 -9.87
C ILE A 226 -0.41 39.15 -9.93
N ALA A 227 0.48 39.73 -10.74
CA ALA A 227 1.88 39.30 -10.80
C ALA A 227 2.56 39.41 -9.43
N ASP A 228 2.44 40.55 -8.75
CA ASP A 228 3.01 40.78 -7.42
C ASP A 228 2.47 39.75 -6.39
N LEU A 229 1.15 39.53 -6.38
CA LEU A 229 0.52 38.56 -5.47
C LEU A 229 0.94 37.12 -5.76
N THR A 230 1.22 36.79 -7.03
CA THR A 230 1.69 35.46 -7.43
C THR A 230 3.12 35.22 -6.94
N GLU A 231 3.96 36.24 -6.97
CA GLU A 231 5.32 36.20 -6.40
C GLU A 231 5.27 36.06 -4.87
N GLU A 232 4.46 36.87 -4.18
CA GLU A 232 4.24 36.74 -2.73
C GLU A 232 3.71 35.34 -2.35
N LEU A 233 2.78 34.77 -3.13
CA LEU A 233 2.27 33.42 -2.90
C LEU A 233 3.38 32.37 -3.04
N SER A 234 4.23 32.48 -4.06
CA SER A 234 5.37 31.57 -4.26
C SER A 234 6.36 31.61 -3.08
N ASP A 235 6.67 32.82 -2.59
CA ASP A 235 7.57 33.01 -1.45
C ASP A 235 6.99 32.43 -0.16
N THR A 236 5.69 32.68 0.11
CA THR A 236 5.01 32.10 1.28
C THR A 236 4.91 30.57 1.20
N GLN A 237 4.71 30.00 0.01
CA GLN A 237 4.72 28.55 -0.21
C GLN A 237 6.09 27.95 0.15
N THR A 238 7.16 28.60 -0.30
CA THR A 238 8.54 28.18 -0.03
C THR A 238 8.87 28.26 1.47
N ALA A 239 8.42 29.32 2.14
CA ALA A 239 8.56 29.45 3.59
C ALA A 239 7.78 28.37 4.35
N LEU A 240 6.56 28.04 3.90
CA LEU A 240 5.73 26.99 4.48
C LEU A 240 6.39 25.61 4.36
N ASP A 241 6.95 25.28 3.20
CA ASP A 241 7.62 24.00 3.00
C ASP A 241 8.88 23.86 3.86
N LYS A 242 9.62 24.95 4.05
CA LYS A 242 10.74 25.00 5.01
C LYS A 242 10.27 24.75 6.44
N ALA A 243 9.18 25.39 6.86
CA ALA A 243 8.61 25.20 8.20
C ALA A 243 8.11 23.76 8.41
N ARG A 244 7.43 23.17 7.41
CA ARG A 244 6.99 21.77 7.44
C ARG A 244 8.15 20.80 7.61
N LYS A 245 9.26 21.04 6.89
CA LYS A 245 10.48 20.25 7.05
C LYS A 245 11.03 20.33 8.47
N GLN A 246 11.10 21.53 9.05
CA GLN A 246 11.54 21.70 10.44
C GLN A 246 10.65 20.98 11.46
N ILE A 247 9.32 20.98 11.24
CA ILE A 247 8.38 20.24 12.09
C ILE A 247 8.64 18.73 11.98
N SER A 248 8.83 18.21 10.76
CA SER A 248 9.16 16.79 10.55
C SER A 248 10.47 16.40 11.24
N ASP A 249 11.51 17.22 11.11
CA ASP A 249 12.81 16.95 11.73
C ASP A 249 12.71 16.96 13.27
N THR A 250 11.94 17.90 13.84
CA THR A 250 11.71 17.97 15.29
C THR A 250 10.85 16.84 15.83
N GLN A 251 9.85 16.37 15.06
CA GLN A 251 9.07 15.18 15.41
C GLN A 251 9.94 13.92 15.43
N ALA A 252 10.82 13.73 14.44
CA ALA A 252 11.74 12.59 14.42
C ALA A 252 12.67 12.57 15.66
N ILE A 253 13.13 13.74 16.11
CA ILE A 253 13.92 13.86 17.35
C ILE A 253 13.08 13.49 18.58
N ALA A 254 11.83 13.96 18.66
CA ALA A 254 10.93 13.66 19.77
C ALA A 254 10.64 12.15 19.86
N ASP A 255 10.39 11.49 18.73
CA ASP A 255 10.16 10.04 18.67
C ASP A 255 11.40 9.26 19.13
N ALA A 256 12.59 9.67 18.70
CA ALA A 256 13.85 9.08 19.15
C ALA A 256 14.03 9.23 20.67
N HIS A 257 13.71 10.40 21.23
CA HIS A 257 13.71 10.62 22.68
C HIS A 257 12.71 9.73 23.41
N MET A 258 11.49 9.56 22.89
CA MET A 258 10.49 8.66 23.47
C MET A 258 10.96 7.20 23.47
N MET A 259 11.57 6.73 22.37
CA MET A 259 12.15 5.38 22.32
C MET A 259 13.29 5.21 23.33
N MET A 260 14.14 6.22 23.48
CA MET A 260 15.24 6.20 24.44
C MET A 260 14.73 6.20 25.89
N ALA A 261 13.73 7.02 26.21
CA ALA A 261 13.07 7.02 27.52
C ALA A 261 12.47 5.64 27.85
N GLY A 262 11.85 4.97 26.87
CA GLY A 262 11.35 3.60 27.02
C GLY A 262 12.47 2.57 27.27
N LYS A 263 13.66 2.74 26.65
CA LYS A 263 14.84 1.90 26.95
C LYS A 263 15.37 2.14 28.36
N ILE A 264 15.51 3.41 28.77
CA ILE A 264 15.97 3.77 30.12
C ILE A 264 15.03 3.20 31.18
N LYS A 265 13.71 3.32 30.98
CA LYS A 265 12.73 2.75 31.91
C LYS A 265 12.89 1.23 32.06
N ARG A 266 13.07 0.50 30.96
CA ARG A 266 13.30 -0.96 31.00
C ARG A 266 14.61 -1.31 31.70
N ALA A 267 15.67 -0.55 31.44
CA ALA A 267 16.96 -0.75 32.12
C ALA A 267 16.84 -0.52 33.64
N ALA A 268 16.15 0.54 34.07
CA ALA A 268 15.90 0.82 35.48
C ALA A 268 15.06 -0.27 36.17
N MET A 269 14.06 -0.84 35.48
CA MET A 269 13.28 -1.97 36.01
C MET A 269 14.15 -3.23 36.17
N ALA A 270 14.98 -3.53 35.16
CA ALA A 270 15.91 -4.66 35.25
C ALA A 270 16.96 -4.49 36.37
N GLU A 271 17.45 -3.27 36.58
CA GLU A 271 18.36 -2.94 37.69
C GLU A 271 17.68 -3.14 39.06
N ALA A 272 16.42 -2.72 39.20
CA ALA A 272 15.65 -2.95 40.43
C ALA A 272 15.46 -4.45 40.73
N ASP A 273 15.16 -5.26 39.71
CA ASP A 273 15.05 -6.71 39.85
C ASP A 273 16.39 -7.35 40.27
N LEU A 274 17.49 -6.94 39.64
CA LEU A 274 18.85 -7.36 40.00
C LEU A 274 19.20 -7.01 41.44
N LEU A 275 18.86 -5.80 41.90
CA LEU A 275 19.08 -5.39 43.29
C LEU A 275 18.27 -6.23 44.27
N SER A 276 17.05 -6.63 43.91
CA SER A 276 16.23 -7.53 44.72
C SER A 276 16.87 -8.92 44.82
N GLN A 277 17.31 -9.48 43.68
CA GLN A 277 18.00 -10.77 43.65
C GLN A 277 19.31 -10.75 44.45
N LEU A 278 20.07 -9.66 44.38
CA LEU A 278 21.30 -9.49 45.15
C LEU A 278 21.03 -9.49 46.66
N LYS A 279 19.96 -8.82 47.11
CA LYS A 279 19.55 -8.83 48.52
C LYS A 279 19.19 -10.22 49.01
N GLU A 280 18.42 -10.96 48.22
CA GLU A 280 18.03 -12.34 48.53
C GLU A 280 19.25 -13.27 48.60
N SER A 281 20.16 -13.17 47.63
CA SER A 281 21.41 -13.92 47.64
C SER A 281 22.30 -13.58 48.84
N ASN A 282 22.38 -12.31 49.24
CA ASN A 282 23.16 -11.92 50.42
C ASN A 282 22.56 -12.47 51.72
N ALA A 283 21.22 -12.43 51.86
CA ALA A 283 20.55 -13.02 53.03
C ALA A 283 20.82 -14.53 53.14
N LEU A 284 20.80 -15.25 52.02
CA LEU A 284 21.18 -16.66 51.97
C LEU A 284 22.66 -16.86 52.36
N CYS A 285 23.58 -16.03 51.86
CA CYS A 285 24.99 -16.10 52.24
C CYS A 285 25.20 -15.89 53.75
N GLU A 286 24.48 -14.95 54.36
CA GLU A 286 24.52 -14.73 55.81
C GLU A 286 24.01 -15.97 56.57
N GLU A 287 22.87 -16.55 56.15
CA GLU A 287 22.34 -17.79 56.75
C GLU A 287 23.37 -18.93 56.67
N TYR A 288 23.99 -19.14 55.51
CA TYR A 288 25.03 -20.15 55.32
C TYR A 288 26.26 -19.88 56.19
N TYR A 289 26.66 -18.62 56.33
CA TYR A 289 27.79 -18.24 57.17
C TYR A 289 27.56 -18.66 58.63
N PHE A 290 26.41 -18.32 59.22
CA PHE A 290 26.08 -18.72 60.59
C PHE A 290 26.04 -20.24 60.74
N LYS A 291 25.48 -20.95 59.76
CA LYS A 291 25.44 -22.41 59.76
C LYS A 291 26.83 -23.04 59.72
N THR A 292 27.77 -22.46 58.97
CA THR A 292 29.16 -22.95 58.96
C THR A 292 29.85 -22.76 60.30
N VAL A 293 29.63 -21.62 60.97
CA VAL A 293 30.18 -21.36 62.31
C VAL A 293 29.63 -22.36 63.35
N ASP A 294 28.32 -22.65 63.32
CA ASP A 294 27.71 -23.65 64.20
C ASP A 294 28.25 -25.07 63.94
N LEU A 295 28.43 -25.43 62.66
CA LEU A 295 29.00 -26.71 62.27
C LEU A 295 30.46 -26.85 62.74
N GLU A 296 31.25 -25.78 62.67
CA GLU A 296 32.62 -25.77 63.18
C GLU A 296 32.67 -25.93 64.70
N ALA A 297 31.80 -25.23 65.44
CA ALA A 297 31.69 -25.37 66.88
C ALA A 297 31.30 -26.79 67.30
N THR A 298 30.32 -27.38 66.63
CA THR A 298 29.88 -28.77 66.90
C THR A 298 30.95 -29.79 66.52
N ALA A 299 31.67 -29.60 65.41
CA ALA A 299 32.81 -30.43 65.03
C ALA A 299 33.90 -30.40 66.10
N SER A 300 34.24 -29.22 66.62
CA SER A 300 35.24 -29.08 67.70
C SER A 300 34.83 -29.82 68.98
N ILE A 301 33.56 -29.73 69.39
CA ILE A 301 33.03 -30.47 70.55
C ILE A 301 33.11 -31.99 70.33
N LEU A 302 32.74 -32.45 69.14
CA LEU A 302 32.80 -33.87 68.77
C LEU A 302 34.25 -34.37 68.74
N GLU A 303 35.19 -33.59 68.22
CA GLU A 303 36.62 -33.91 68.26
C GLU A 303 37.13 -34.05 69.69
N GLY A 304 36.80 -33.11 70.57
CA GLY A 304 37.16 -33.20 71.99
C GLY A 304 36.56 -34.43 72.68
N SER A 305 35.32 -34.79 72.34
CA SER A 305 34.66 -36.01 72.85
C SER A 305 35.30 -37.28 72.30
N ALA A 306 35.66 -37.30 71.02
CA ALA A 306 36.36 -38.41 70.38
C ALA A 306 37.76 -38.62 70.98
N GLN A 307 38.49 -37.55 71.29
CA GLN A 307 39.77 -37.62 72.00
C GLN A 307 39.61 -38.23 73.40
N LYS A 308 38.61 -37.79 74.18
CA LYS A 308 38.32 -38.36 75.50
C LYS A 308 37.98 -39.85 75.41
N LEU A 309 37.12 -40.23 74.46
CA LEU A 309 36.75 -41.62 74.25
C LEU A 309 37.95 -42.47 73.79
N LYS A 310 38.82 -41.93 72.94
CA LYS A 310 40.06 -42.58 72.52
C LYS A 310 40.99 -42.83 73.71
N ALA A 311 41.18 -41.84 74.57
CA ALA A 311 41.95 -41.99 75.81
C ALA A 311 41.34 -43.03 76.75
N GLU A 312 40.01 -43.10 76.85
CA GLU A 312 39.31 -44.13 77.62
C GLU A 312 39.48 -45.53 77.02
N VAL A 313 39.38 -45.67 75.70
CA VAL A 313 39.65 -46.93 75.01
C VAL A 313 41.11 -47.37 75.22
N GLU A 314 42.07 -46.44 75.21
CA GLU A 314 43.48 -46.75 75.50
C GLU A 314 43.66 -47.20 76.95
N ARG A 315 43.01 -46.56 77.93
CA ARG A 315 42.98 -47.03 79.34
C ARG A 315 42.39 -48.43 79.45
N GLN A 316 41.22 -48.67 78.84
CA GLN A 316 40.59 -49.99 78.86
C GLN A 316 41.43 -51.04 78.14
N ARG A 317 42.13 -50.69 77.06
CA ARG A 317 43.11 -51.58 76.42
C ARG A 317 44.24 -51.94 77.36
N HIS A 318 44.78 -50.98 78.12
CA HIS A 318 45.78 -51.28 79.14
C HIS A 318 45.26 -52.26 80.20
N ILE A 319 44.05 -52.04 80.71
CA ILE A 319 43.39 -52.96 81.66
C ILE A 319 43.17 -54.34 81.04
N VAL A 320 42.70 -54.41 79.79
CA VAL A 320 42.52 -55.68 79.07
C VAL A 320 43.85 -56.37 78.80
N MET A 321 44.93 -55.64 78.52
CA MET A 321 46.28 -56.20 78.36
C MET A 321 46.82 -56.76 79.70
N GLU A 322 46.59 -56.07 80.81
CA GLU A 322 46.89 -56.59 82.16
C GLU A 322 46.04 -57.82 82.51
N MET A 323 44.75 -57.80 82.17
CA MET A 323 43.84 -58.96 82.33
C MET A 323 44.21 -60.13 81.42
N GLN A 324 44.72 -59.90 80.20
CA GLN A 324 45.20 -60.94 79.28
C GLN A 324 46.44 -61.66 79.80
N ASN A 325 47.28 -60.97 80.58
CA ASN A 325 48.41 -61.55 81.29
C ASN A 325 48.02 -62.22 82.63
N SER A 326 46.75 -62.15 83.02
CA SER A 326 46.18 -62.78 84.21
C SER A 326 45.48 -64.11 83.85
N SER A 327 45.54 -65.11 84.74
CA SER A 327 45.15 -66.50 84.47
C SER A 327 43.67 -66.75 84.10
N SER A 328 42.79 -65.75 84.24
CA SER A 328 41.33 -65.90 84.12
C SER A 328 40.76 -65.64 82.70
N TRP A 329 41.51 -65.02 81.76
CA TRP A 329 41.00 -64.60 80.44
C TRP A 329 41.12 -65.65 79.31
N LYS A 330 41.74 -66.81 79.56
CA LYS A 330 41.92 -67.88 78.55
C LYS A 330 40.64 -68.68 78.23
N ALA A 331 39.51 -68.40 78.90
CA ALA A 331 38.31 -69.24 78.88
C ALA A 331 37.17 -68.83 77.90
N SER A 332 37.23 -67.71 77.18
CA SER A 332 36.04 -67.16 76.44
C SER A 332 36.21 -66.94 74.92
N VAL A 333 37.17 -67.60 74.28
CA VAL A 333 37.51 -67.47 72.85
C VAL A 333 36.36 -67.70 71.83
N PRO A 334 35.32 -68.54 72.04
CA PRO A 334 34.37 -68.89 70.98
C PRO A 334 33.47 -67.74 70.46
N LEU A 335 33.24 -66.68 71.23
CA LEU A 335 32.30 -65.60 70.87
C LEU A 335 32.86 -64.57 69.85
N ARG A 336 34.15 -64.63 69.50
CA ARG A 336 34.79 -63.66 68.59
C ARG A 336 34.60 -63.94 67.08
N LEU A 337 33.94 -65.04 66.72
CA LEU A 337 33.69 -65.40 65.31
C LEU A 337 32.47 -64.70 64.68
N LEU A 338 31.48 -64.29 65.47
CA LEU A 338 30.24 -63.66 64.96
C LEU A 338 30.42 -62.23 64.40
N GLY A 339 31.48 -61.52 64.80
CA GLY A 339 31.75 -60.16 64.34
C GLY A 339 32.20 -60.04 62.87
N ARG A 340 32.69 -61.14 62.27
CA ARG A 340 33.19 -61.13 60.88
C ARG A 340 32.07 -61.19 59.83
N LEU A 341 30.89 -61.73 60.18
CA LEU A 341 29.74 -61.85 59.27
C LEU A 341 28.93 -60.55 59.14
N LEU A 342 28.90 -59.71 60.18
CA LEU A 342 28.17 -58.43 60.17
C LEU A 342 28.86 -57.30 59.38
N ARG A 343 30.12 -57.49 58.97
CA ARG A 343 30.93 -56.47 58.27
C ARG A 343 30.56 -56.33 56.77
N LYS A 344 29.89 -57.32 56.17
CA LYS A 344 29.38 -57.25 54.79
C LYS A 344 28.09 -56.43 54.61
N LEU A 345 27.44 -55.99 55.70
CA LEU A 345 26.13 -55.32 55.66
C LEU A 345 26.19 -53.78 55.72
N LYS A 346 27.38 -53.15 55.86
CA LYS A 346 27.49 -51.72 56.24
C LYS A 346 28.02 -50.73 55.20
N THR A 347 28.32 -51.12 53.97
CA THR A 347 28.82 -50.17 52.95
C THR A 347 27.93 -50.14 51.72
N LEU A 348 27.26 -49.00 51.48
CA LEU A 348 26.57 -48.67 50.22
C LEU A 348 27.60 -48.07 49.26
N SER A 349 27.63 -48.55 48.01
CA SER A 349 28.43 -47.91 46.97
C SER A 349 27.81 -46.55 46.54
N PRO A 350 28.61 -45.59 46.03
CA PRO A 350 28.08 -44.31 45.56
C PRO A 350 26.98 -44.42 44.49
N SER A 351 26.99 -45.46 43.66
CA SER A 351 25.97 -45.70 42.63
C SER A 351 24.65 -46.22 43.20
N GLU A 352 24.70 -47.06 44.24
CA GLU A 352 23.50 -47.52 44.97
C GLU A 352 22.85 -46.36 45.74
N TYR A 353 23.66 -45.49 46.35
CA TYR A 353 23.12 -44.33 47.08
C TYR A 353 22.30 -43.41 46.18
N ARG A 354 22.76 -43.16 44.94
CA ARG A 354 22.00 -42.38 43.95
C ARG A 354 20.67 -43.04 43.58
N LYS A 355 20.65 -44.36 43.38
CA LYS A 355 19.43 -45.13 43.07
C LYS A 355 18.43 -45.10 44.23
N ILE A 356 18.91 -45.22 45.47
CA ILE A 356 18.08 -45.10 46.68
C ILE A 356 17.49 -43.69 46.79
N LEU A 357 18.29 -42.65 46.52
CA LEU A 357 17.79 -41.28 46.49
C LEU A 357 16.71 -41.08 45.43
N GLN A 358 16.88 -41.67 44.25
CA GLN A 358 15.89 -41.61 43.17
C GLN A 358 14.58 -42.29 43.57
N ILE A 359 14.62 -43.45 44.24
CA ILE A 359 13.42 -44.10 44.81
C ILE A 359 12.80 -43.20 45.88
N SER A 360 13.59 -42.65 46.81
CA SER A 360 13.06 -41.83 47.91
C SER A 360 12.37 -40.53 47.45
N ARG A 361 12.70 -40.05 46.24
CA ARG A 361 12.14 -38.83 45.63
C ARG A 361 11.10 -39.14 44.57
N SER A 362 10.82 -40.42 44.30
CA SER A 362 9.82 -40.83 43.32
C SER A 362 8.43 -40.47 43.83
N ALA A 363 7.55 -40.05 42.91
CA ALA A 363 6.17 -39.73 43.27
C ALA A 363 5.33 -40.96 43.63
N VAL A 364 5.82 -42.17 43.30
CA VAL A 364 5.13 -43.44 43.55
C VAL A 364 5.64 -44.19 44.77
N PHE A 365 6.68 -43.68 45.44
CA PHE A 365 7.21 -44.24 46.68
C PHE A 365 6.87 -43.34 47.88
N ASP A 366 6.20 -43.90 48.88
CA ASP A 366 5.86 -43.19 50.12
C ASP A 366 6.55 -43.86 51.31
N GLY A 367 7.60 -43.22 51.82
CA GLY A 367 8.40 -43.77 52.91
C GLY A 367 7.68 -43.84 54.26
N THR A 368 6.71 -42.95 54.50
CA THR A 368 5.92 -42.95 55.75
C THR A 368 4.93 -44.10 55.70
N TRP A 369 4.15 -44.18 54.63
CA TRP A 369 3.22 -45.29 54.38
C TRP A 369 3.93 -46.64 54.40
N TYR A 370 5.10 -46.74 53.75
CA TYR A 370 5.88 -47.97 53.70
C TYR A 370 6.33 -48.43 55.09
N SER A 371 6.71 -47.50 55.97
CA SER A 371 7.13 -47.81 57.35
C SER A 371 5.96 -48.27 58.22
N GLU A 372 4.79 -47.65 58.04
CA GLU A 372 3.56 -47.99 58.75
C GLU A 372 3.04 -49.37 58.32
N ARG A 373 3.06 -49.63 57.00
CA ARG A 373 2.61 -50.89 56.40
C ARG A 373 3.55 -52.06 56.71
N TYR A 374 4.86 -51.81 56.80
CA TYR A 374 5.90 -52.82 56.98
C TYR A 374 6.74 -52.53 58.24
N GLN A 375 6.17 -52.84 59.41
CA GLN A 375 6.76 -52.52 60.72
C GLN A 375 8.10 -53.22 61.03
N ASP A 376 8.46 -54.26 60.28
CA ASP A 376 9.76 -54.93 60.36
C ASP A 376 10.92 -54.03 59.91
N VAL A 377 10.64 -53.06 59.03
CA VAL A 377 11.61 -52.12 58.47
C VAL A 377 12.12 -51.11 59.52
N PRO A 378 11.26 -50.34 60.22
CA PRO A 378 11.72 -49.43 61.27
C PRO A 378 12.33 -50.19 62.46
N LYS A 379 11.82 -51.38 62.82
CA LYS A 379 12.41 -52.22 63.88
C LYS A 379 13.82 -52.69 63.54
N GLY A 380 14.13 -52.90 62.26
CA GLY A 380 15.46 -53.24 61.76
C GLY A 380 16.41 -52.05 61.62
N GLY A 381 15.95 -50.81 61.84
CA GLY A 381 16.78 -49.60 61.73
C GLY A 381 17.23 -49.25 60.30
N ILE A 382 16.61 -49.84 59.27
CA ILE A 382 16.91 -49.58 57.86
C ILE A 382 15.95 -48.52 57.34
N ARG A 383 16.46 -47.52 56.60
CA ARG A 383 15.61 -46.49 55.99
C ARG A 383 14.66 -47.12 54.94
N PRO A 384 13.39 -46.69 54.83
CA PRO A 384 12.39 -47.31 53.97
C PRO A 384 12.81 -47.46 52.50
N ALA A 385 13.30 -46.39 51.88
CA ALA A 385 13.78 -46.44 50.49
C ALA A 385 15.01 -47.35 50.31
N THR A 386 15.89 -47.43 51.31
CA THR A 386 17.03 -48.35 51.32
C THR A 386 16.56 -49.80 51.42
N HIS A 387 15.56 -50.06 52.26
CA HIS A 387 14.95 -51.39 52.38
C HIS A 387 14.25 -51.79 51.09
N TYR A 388 13.43 -50.90 50.51
CA TYR A 388 12.71 -51.17 49.27
C TYR A 388 13.65 -51.46 48.10
N PHE A 389 14.72 -50.68 47.95
CA PHE A 389 15.73 -50.88 46.93
C PHE A 389 16.43 -52.23 47.04
N ARG A 390 16.81 -52.64 48.26
CA ARG A 390 17.61 -53.86 48.49
C ARG A 390 16.80 -55.15 48.59
N PHE A 391 15.58 -55.07 49.12
CA PHE A 391 14.78 -56.24 49.49
C PHE A 391 13.32 -56.08 49.05
N GLY A 392 12.69 -54.94 49.36
CA GLY A 392 11.24 -54.78 49.22
C GLY A 392 10.68 -55.03 47.81
N ALA A 393 11.40 -54.63 46.76
CA ALA A 393 10.98 -54.91 45.39
C ALA A 393 11.00 -56.42 45.04
N GLN A 394 12.01 -57.16 45.51
CA GLN A 394 12.12 -58.61 45.30
C GLN A 394 11.10 -59.38 46.14
N GLU A 395 10.76 -58.86 47.31
CA GLU A 395 9.70 -59.38 48.18
C GLU A 395 8.28 -59.04 47.68
N LEU A 396 8.16 -58.36 46.53
CA LEU A 396 6.90 -57.90 45.95
C LEU A 396 6.08 -56.99 46.89
N ARG A 397 6.76 -56.28 47.81
CA ARG A 397 6.14 -55.29 48.68
C ARG A 397 5.78 -54.05 47.89
N ALA A 398 4.63 -53.45 48.17
CA ALA A 398 4.20 -52.23 47.51
C ALA A 398 5.09 -51.04 47.89
N ALA A 399 5.39 -50.17 46.93
CA ALA A 399 6.25 -49.01 47.13
C ALA A 399 5.53 -47.83 47.81
N GLY A 400 4.21 -47.78 47.67
CA GLY A 400 3.35 -46.74 48.20
C GLY A 400 1.88 -47.10 47.93
N PRO A 401 0.92 -46.31 48.45
CA PRO A 401 -0.51 -46.59 48.29
C PRO A 401 -0.96 -46.69 46.83
N ASN A 402 -0.29 -45.94 45.94
CA ASN A 402 -0.61 -45.87 44.52
C ASN A 402 0.34 -46.72 43.64
N PHE A 403 1.14 -47.60 44.24
CA PHE A 403 2.09 -48.42 43.50
C PHE A 403 2.30 -49.81 44.12
N SER A 404 1.48 -50.76 43.67
CA SER A 404 1.63 -52.19 43.90
C SER A 404 2.71 -52.77 43.00
N THR A 405 3.85 -53.07 43.61
CA THR A 405 4.99 -53.72 42.94
C THR A 405 4.61 -55.06 42.32
N ARG A 406 3.72 -55.81 42.97
CA ARG A 406 3.24 -57.11 42.49
C ARG A 406 2.46 -56.97 41.19
N GLU A 407 1.44 -56.11 41.18
CA GLU A 407 0.59 -55.93 40.01
C GLU A 407 1.35 -55.23 38.87
N TYR A 408 2.23 -54.29 39.21
CA TYR A 408 3.10 -53.65 38.23
C TYR A 408 4.03 -54.65 37.53
N LEU A 409 4.67 -55.56 38.27
CA LEU A 409 5.53 -56.60 37.67
C LEU A 409 4.75 -57.65 36.89
N LYS A 410 3.54 -58.00 37.34
CA LYS A 410 2.64 -58.92 36.63
C LYS A 410 2.19 -58.36 35.28
N ALA A 411 1.90 -57.07 35.22
CA ALA A 411 1.50 -56.38 33.99
C ALA A 411 2.68 -56.05 33.06
N ASN A 412 3.92 -56.10 33.57
CA ASN A 412 5.12 -55.70 32.84
C ASN A 412 6.22 -56.79 32.94
N PRO A 413 6.09 -57.91 32.21
CA PRO A 413 7.04 -59.02 32.28
C PRO A 413 8.47 -58.65 31.84
N ASP A 414 8.61 -57.67 30.95
CA ASP A 414 9.89 -57.12 30.50
C ASP A 414 10.70 -56.48 31.65
N VAL A 415 10.01 -55.90 32.64
CA VAL A 415 10.64 -55.35 33.84
C VAL A 415 11.21 -56.49 34.71
N VAL A 416 10.50 -57.62 34.78
CA VAL A 416 10.95 -58.82 35.49
C VAL A 416 12.22 -59.37 34.82
N GLU A 417 12.24 -59.51 33.50
CA GLU A 417 13.42 -59.97 32.75
C GLU A 417 14.62 -59.02 32.89
N SER A 418 14.39 -57.70 32.91
CA SER A 418 15.45 -56.71 33.04
C SER A 418 16.12 -56.69 34.42
N GLY A 419 15.45 -57.21 35.44
CA GLY A 419 15.90 -57.14 36.85
C GLY A 419 16.00 -55.72 37.41
N ILE A 420 15.48 -54.71 36.71
CA ILE A 420 15.49 -53.31 37.17
C ILE A 420 14.45 -53.13 38.28
N ASN A 421 14.80 -52.37 39.33
CA ASN A 421 13.86 -52.07 40.40
C ASN A 421 12.58 -51.39 39.82
N PRO A 422 11.37 -51.86 40.17
CA PRO A 422 10.12 -51.41 39.53
C PRO A 422 9.86 -49.91 39.61
N VAL A 423 10.20 -49.27 40.73
CA VAL A 423 10.03 -47.80 40.89
C VAL A 423 11.03 -47.06 40.01
N LEU A 424 12.27 -47.52 39.93
CA LEU A 424 13.27 -46.93 39.04
C LEU A 424 12.91 -47.11 37.58
N HIS A 425 12.36 -48.27 37.22
CA HIS A 425 11.87 -48.51 35.87
C HIS A 425 10.70 -47.59 35.53
N TYR A 426 9.71 -47.48 36.43
CA TYR A 426 8.54 -46.65 36.21
C TYR A 426 8.93 -45.17 36.04
N GLU A 427 9.79 -44.63 36.91
CA GLU A 427 10.22 -43.23 36.80
C GLU A 427 11.09 -42.96 35.57
N LYS A 428 11.88 -43.96 35.11
CA LYS A 428 12.78 -43.78 33.98
C LYS A 428 12.10 -44.00 32.62
N TYR A 429 11.17 -44.94 32.54
CA TYR A 429 10.54 -45.39 31.30
C TYR A 429 9.02 -45.46 31.42
N GLY A 430 8.50 -46.13 32.45
CA GLY A 430 7.08 -46.47 32.54
C GLY A 430 6.13 -45.26 32.56
N ARG A 431 6.53 -44.13 33.16
CA ARG A 431 5.74 -42.89 33.16
C ARG A 431 5.61 -42.30 31.76
N ALA A 432 6.70 -42.27 30.98
CA ALA A 432 6.69 -41.75 29.61
C ALA A 432 5.98 -42.72 28.64
N GLU A 433 6.05 -44.02 28.93
CA GLU A 433 5.36 -45.08 28.19
C GLU A 433 3.88 -45.24 28.57
N ASN A 434 3.34 -44.38 29.45
CA ASN A 434 1.97 -44.45 29.96
C ASN A 434 1.60 -45.82 30.58
N ARG A 435 2.56 -46.51 31.20
CA ARG A 435 2.29 -47.77 31.90
C ARG A 435 1.40 -47.55 33.11
N HIS A 436 0.39 -48.38 33.27
CA HIS A 436 -0.56 -48.28 34.36
C HIS A 436 0.09 -48.60 35.71
N ILE A 437 -0.21 -47.80 36.74
CA ILE A 437 0.15 -48.07 38.14
C ILE A 437 -1.07 -48.56 38.89
N TYR A 438 -0.87 -49.51 39.80
CA TYR A 438 -1.94 -50.19 40.51
C TYR A 438 -1.87 -49.80 41.99
N GLU A 439 -3.02 -49.61 42.63
CA GLU A 439 -3.08 -49.36 44.07
C GLU A 439 -2.70 -50.61 44.89
N ALA A 440 -2.19 -50.39 46.11
CA ALA A 440 -1.47 -51.37 46.92
C ALA A 440 -2.29 -52.16 47.96
#